data_AF-A0A1W9WXN6-F1
#
_entry.id   AF-A0A1W9WXN6-F1
#
_cell.length_a   1.000
_cell.length_b   1.000
_cell.length_c   1.000
_cell.angle_alpha   90.00
_cell.angle_beta   90.00
_cell.angle_gamma   90.00
#
_symmetry.space_group_name_H-M   'P 1'
#
loop_
_entity.id
_entity.type
_entity.pdbx_description
1 polymer ?
#
loop_
_entity_poly.entity_id
_entity_poly.type
_entity_poly.pdbx_seq_one_letter_code
_entity_poly.pdbx_strand_id
1 'polypeptide(L)'
;MDPQKWTYKTGILYPGTYYLLAKVWDSNYMDEWWDGKTVSGYADPVTIFAGEYVTGKDFSLDIGNSISGTVYAEDGVTPITSPPVSILAVISVMRLPGHAVMQAPIIAGNR
;
A
#
# COMPACT_ATOMS: atom_id res chain seq x y z
N MET A 1 9.79 27.79 -4.29
CA MET A 1 8.77 27.09 -5.11
C MET A 1 7.81 26.47 -4.13
N ASP A 2 6.52 26.77 -4.24
CA ASP A 2 5.48 26.13 -3.43
C ASP A 2 5.49 24.63 -3.79
N PRO A 3 5.66 23.69 -2.84
CA PRO A 3 5.56 22.27 -3.16
C PRO A 3 4.23 22.02 -3.89
N GLN A 4 4.29 21.34 -5.04
CA GLN A 4 3.10 21.02 -5.83
C GLN A 4 2.06 20.33 -4.93
N LYS A 5 1.03 21.07 -4.54
CA LYS A 5 -0.11 20.52 -3.82
C LYS A 5 -0.92 19.68 -4.80
N TRP A 6 -0.88 18.37 -4.62
CA TRP A 6 -1.78 17.48 -5.31
C TRP A 6 -3.16 17.56 -4.66
N THR A 7 -4.19 17.78 -5.48
CA THR A 7 -5.60 17.76 -5.04
C THR A 7 -6.38 16.79 -5.93
N TYR A 8 -7.42 16.18 -5.39
CA TYR A 8 -8.25 15.23 -6.13
C TYR A 8 -9.74 15.59 -6.03
N LYS A 9 -10.50 15.12 -7.01
CA LYS A 9 -11.96 15.18 -7.02
C LYS A 9 -12.50 13.92 -7.70
N THR A 10 -13.52 13.30 -7.12
CA THR A 10 -14.21 12.19 -7.77
C THR A 10 -15.16 12.71 -8.86
N GLY A 11 -15.64 11.80 -9.71
CA GLY A 11 -16.85 12.06 -10.49
C GLY A 11 -18.09 12.20 -9.60
N ILE A 12 -19.26 12.37 -10.24
CA ILE A 12 -20.55 12.37 -9.54
C ILE A 12 -20.83 10.95 -9.02
N LEU A 13 -21.19 10.85 -7.75
CA LEU A 13 -21.55 9.60 -7.08
C LEU A 13 -23.03 9.64 -6.69
N TYR A 14 -23.67 8.48 -6.68
CA TYR A 14 -25.01 8.34 -6.10
C TYR A 14 -24.94 8.39 -4.58
N PRO A 15 -26.06 8.68 -3.90
CA PRO A 15 -26.13 8.53 -2.45
C PRO A 15 -25.81 7.09 -2.04
N GLY A 16 -25.00 6.94 -0.99
CA GLY A 16 -24.54 5.62 -0.56
C GLY A 16 -23.31 5.69 0.34
N THR A 17 -22.84 4.51 0.73
CA THR A 17 -21.65 4.34 1.55
C THR A 17 -20.48 3.91 0.69
N TYR A 18 -19.39 4.66 0.77
CA TYR A 18 -18.17 4.45 0.00
C TYR A 18 -16.98 4.22 0.92
N TYR A 19 -16.00 3.47 0.42
CA TYR A 19 -14.70 3.32 1.04
C TYR A 19 -13.66 3.91 0.08
N LEU A 20 -12.85 4.84 0.57
CA LEU A 20 -11.87 5.54 -0.25
C LEU A 20 -10.51 4.87 -0.06
N LEU A 21 -9.80 4.66 -1.17
CA LEU A 21 -8.43 4.17 -1.20
C LEU A 21 -7.58 5.18 -1.97
N ALA A 22 -6.55 5.69 -1.31
CA ALA A 22 -5.46 6.38 -1.98
C ALA A 22 -4.48 5.34 -2.49
N LYS A 23 -4.47 5.13 -3.81
CA LYS A 23 -3.54 4.22 -4.47
C LYS A 23 -2.37 5.00 -5.05
N VAL A 24 -1.16 4.56 -4.76
CA VAL A 24 0.06 5.20 -5.22
C VAL A 24 0.84 4.30 -6.16
N TRP A 25 1.49 4.91 -7.16
CA TRP A 25 2.34 4.23 -8.13
C TRP A 25 3.73 4.86 -8.09
N ASP A 26 4.77 4.03 -8.16
CA ASP A 26 6.18 4.45 -8.22
C ASP A 26 6.54 5.53 -7.19
N SER A 27 6.14 5.31 -5.94
CA SER A 27 6.37 6.25 -4.83
C SER A 27 6.88 5.52 -3.58
N ASN A 28 7.40 6.29 -2.63
CA ASN A 28 7.74 5.80 -1.30
C ASN A 28 6.54 5.81 -0.33
N TYR A 29 5.34 6.20 -0.76
CA TYR A 29 4.14 6.16 0.07
C TYR A 29 3.47 4.77 0.02
N MET A 30 2.70 4.44 1.05
CA MET A 30 1.87 3.22 1.07
C MET A 30 0.47 3.51 0.51
N ASP A 31 -0.13 2.48 -0.09
CA ASP A 31 -1.57 2.48 -0.36
C ASP A 31 -2.33 2.51 0.97
N GLU A 32 -3.26 3.43 1.13
CA GLU A 32 -4.06 3.54 2.36
C GLU A 32 -5.53 3.80 2.10
N TRP A 33 -6.34 3.13 2.90
CA TRP A 33 -7.76 3.42 3.02
C TRP A 33 -7.99 4.63 3.93
N TRP A 34 -9.14 5.26 3.75
CA TRP A 34 -9.55 6.43 4.53
C TRP A 34 -9.34 6.24 6.04
N ASP A 35 -8.88 7.31 6.69
CA ASP A 35 -8.51 7.36 8.10
C ASP A 35 -7.29 6.48 8.47
N GLY A 36 -6.30 6.43 7.58
CA GLY A 36 -4.99 5.79 7.80
C GLY A 36 -5.05 4.27 7.94
N LYS A 37 -6.06 3.62 7.32
CA LYS A 37 -6.29 2.18 7.48
C LYS A 37 -5.56 1.43 6.36
N THR A 38 -4.74 0.45 6.71
CA THR A 38 -3.96 -0.33 5.72
C THR A 38 -4.72 -1.52 5.13
N VAL A 39 -5.89 -1.84 5.68
CA VAL A 39 -6.71 -3.00 5.26
C VAL A 39 -8.14 -2.54 5.03
N SER A 40 -8.70 -2.95 3.89
CA SER A 40 -10.04 -2.54 3.44
C SER A 40 -11.16 -2.86 4.44
N GLY A 41 -11.06 -3.99 5.14
CA GLY A 41 -12.05 -4.43 6.12
C GLY A 41 -12.12 -3.58 7.39
N TYR A 42 -11.13 -2.71 7.63
CA TYR A 42 -11.09 -1.77 8.75
C TYR A 42 -11.22 -0.31 8.32
N ALA A 43 -11.46 -0.06 7.03
CA ALA A 43 -11.61 1.28 6.49
C ALA A 43 -12.88 1.95 7.04
N ASP A 44 -12.76 3.20 7.45
CA ASP A 44 -13.92 3.96 7.90
C ASP A 44 -14.78 4.39 6.69
N PRO A 45 -16.11 4.18 6.73
CA PRO A 45 -16.99 4.51 5.63
C PRO A 45 -17.18 6.03 5.47
N VAL A 46 -17.29 6.47 4.23
CA VAL A 46 -17.77 7.81 3.87
C VAL A 46 -19.18 7.67 3.31
N THR A 47 -20.17 8.21 4.03
CA THR A 47 -21.57 8.24 3.57
C THR A 47 -21.85 9.53 2.82
N ILE A 48 -22.57 9.42 1.70
CA ILE A 48 -23.01 10.53 0.86
C ILE A 48 -24.54 10.51 0.83
N PHE A 49 -25.18 11.62 1.21
CA PHE A 49 -26.62 11.82 1.08
C PHE A 49 -27.00 12.49 -0.25
N ALA A 50 -28.28 12.41 -0.64
CA ALA A 50 -28.76 13.05 -1.86
C ALA A 50 -28.58 14.58 -1.81
N GLY A 51 -27.91 15.13 -2.83
CA GLY A 51 -27.60 16.55 -2.91
C GLY A 51 -26.46 17.02 -2.01
N GLU A 52 -25.80 16.11 -1.28
CA GLU A 52 -24.66 16.44 -0.43
C GLU A 52 -23.36 16.49 -1.23
N TYR A 53 -22.52 17.48 -0.91
CA TYR A 53 -21.13 17.52 -1.34
C TYR A 53 -20.22 17.23 -0.14
N VAL A 54 -19.67 16.03 -0.08
CA VAL A 54 -18.69 15.66 0.95
C VAL A 54 -17.34 16.26 0.61
N THR A 55 -16.78 17.06 1.52
CA THR A 55 -15.48 17.74 1.40
C THR A 55 -14.59 17.45 2.62
N GLY A 56 -13.35 17.94 2.63
CA GLY A 56 -12.43 17.76 3.76
C GLY A 56 -11.94 16.32 3.97
N LYS A 57 -11.94 15.52 2.90
CA LYS A 57 -11.39 14.16 2.91
C LYS A 57 -9.93 14.20 2.48
N ASP A 58 -9.08 14.82 3.29
CA ASP A 58 -7.66 14.95 2.99
C ASP A 58 -6.89 13.73 3.50
N PHE A 59 -6.17 13.03 2.62
CA PHE A 59 -5.33 11.89 3.00
C PHE A 59 -3.96 12.36 3.52
N SER A 60 -3.43 11.66 4.52
CA SER A 60 -2.05 11.75 4.98
C SER A 60 -1.44 10.36 4.93
N LEU A 61 -0.71 10.07 3.85
CA LEU A 61 -0.19 8.72 3.60
C LEU A 61 1.11 8.45 4.36
N ASP A 62 1.24 7.26 4.92
CA ASP A 62 2.48 6.79 5.50
C ASP A 62 3.54 6.50 4.42
N ILE A 63 4.81 6.67 4.80
CA ILE A 63 5.95 6.28 3.97
C ILE A 63 6.20 4.78 4.18
N GLY A 64 6.21 4.05 3.07
CA GLY A 64 6.54 2.63 3.03
C GLY A 64 8.03 2.37 3.23
N ASN A 65 8.32 1.14 3.65
CA ASN A 65 9.68 0.63 3.81
C ASN A 65 10.01 -0.35 2.68
N SER A 66 11.29 -0.43 2.30
CA SER A 66 11.77 -1.40 1.31
C SER A 66 12.90 -2.26 1.88
N ILE A 67 12.92 -3.53 1.51
CA ILE A 67 14.03 -4.45 1.79
C ILE A 67 14.71 -4.74 0.46
N SER A 68 16.01 -4.51 0.40
CA SER A 68 16.84 -4.85 -0.77
C SER A 68 18.13 -5.51 -0.31
N GLY A 69 18.71 -6.34 -1.17
CA GLY A 69 19.94 -7.06 -0.89
C GLY A 69 20.50 -7.73 -2.14
N THR A 70 21.73 -8.23 -2.02
CA THR A 70 22.39 -9.06 -3.04
C THR A 70 22.50 -10.47 -2.51
N VAL A 71 22.20 -11.46 -3.36
CA VAL A 71 22.37 -12.88 -3.01
C VAL A 71 23.78 -13.31 -3.40
N TYR A 72 24.53 -13.86 -2.46
CA TYR A 72 25.90 -14.33 -2.65
C TYR A 72 25.98 -15.86 -2.57
N ALA A 73 27.03 -16.44 -3.16
CA ALA A 73 27.43 -17.81 -2.93
C ALA A 73 27.90 -18.02 -1.48
N GLU A 74 28.23 -19.27 -1.13
CA GLU A 74 28.68 -19.63 0.22
C GLU A 74 29.92 -18.83 0.69
N ASP A 75 30.75 -18.37 -0.26
CA ASP A 75 31.93 -17.55 0.03
C ASP A 75 31.61 -16.12 0.54
N GLY A 76 30.34 -15.69 0.46
CA GLY A 76 29.89 -14.35 0.88
C GLY A 76 30.40 -13.19 0.02
N VAL A 77 31.05 -13.47 -1.11
CA VAL A 77 31.68 -12.46 -1.98
C VAL A 77 31.17 -12.53 -3.41
N THR A 78 30.94 -13.74 -3.94
CA THR A 78 30.52 -13.95 -5.33
C THR A 78 29.01 -13.79 -5.48
N PRO A 79 28.50 -12.79 -6.22
CA PRO A 79 27.06 -12.65 -6.43
C PRO A 79 26.50 -13.82 -7.26
N ILE A 80 25.35 -14.34 -6.88
CA ILE A 80 24.61 -15.33 -7.68
C ILE A 80 23.85 -14.59 -8.79
N THR A 81 24.14 -14.95 -10.04
CA THR A 81 23.51 -14.36 -11.24
C THR A 81 22.57 -15.33 -11.98
N SER A 82 22.57 -16.61 -11.62
CA SER A 82 21.70 -17.66 -12.16
C SER A 82 21.70 -18.87 -11.22
N PRO A 83 20.57 -19.59 -11.07
CA PRO A 83 19.24 -19.31 -11.63
C PRO A 83 18.53 -18.13 -10.93
N PRO A 84 17.34 -17.71 -11.38
CA PRO A 84 16.54 -16.72 -10.67
C PRO A 84 16.26 -17.13 -9.22
N VAL A 85 16.50 -16.22 -8.28
CA VAL A 85 16.22 -16.41 -6.86
C VAL A 85 15.00 -15.57 -6.46
N SER A 86 14.02 -16.19 -5.81
CA SER A 86 12.87 -15.47 -5.23
C SER A 86 13.07 -15.26 -3.74
N ILE A 87 12.87 -14.02 -3.28
CA ILE A 87 12.88 -13.67 -1.86
C ILE A 87 11.42 -13.51 -1.40
N LEU A 88 11.07 -14.12 -0.27
CA LEU A 88 9.75 -13.96 0.37
C LEU A 88 9.92 -13.19 1.68
N ALA A 89 9.31 -12.01 1.76
CA ALA A 89 9.12 -11.32 3.03
C ALA A 89 7.84 -11.84 3.69
N VAL A 90 7.93 -12.32 4.93
CA VAL A 90 6.78 -12.75 5.73
C VAL A 90 6.72 -11.89 6.98
N ILE A 91 5.60 -11.23 7.21
CA ILE A 91 5.37 -10.54 8.47
C ILE A 91 5.02 -11.57 9.55
N SER A 92 5.74 -11.54 10.66
CA SER A 92 5.42 -12.38 11.81
C SER A 92 4.21 -11.79 12.54
N VAL A 93 3.01 -12.12 12.08
CA VAL A 93 1.81 -11.90 12.89
C VAL A 93 1.83 -12.91 14.03
N MET A 94 1.88 -12.44 15.27
CA MET A 94 1.70 -13.28 16.45
C MET A 94 0.43 -14.12 16.23
N ARG A 95 0.56 -15.46 16.27
CA ARG A 95 -0.51 -16.39 15.93
C ARG A 95 -1.66 -16.30 16.94
N LEU A 96 -2.59 -15.38 16.73
CA LEU A 96 -3.95 -15.53 17.26
C LEU A 96 -4.73 -16.45 16.30
N PRO A 97 -5.47 -17.46 16.79
CA PRO A 97 -6.34 -18.26 15.93
C PRO A 97 -7.33 -17.33 15.21
N GLY A 98 -7.32 -17.33 13.88
CA GLY A 98 -8.34 -16.66 13.05
C GLY A 98 -7.92 -15.49 12.17
N HIS A 99 -6.64 -15.12 12.06
CA HIS A 99 -6.23 -13.95 11.24
C HIS A 99 -5.45 -14.35 9.98
N ALA A 100 -5.81 -13.72 8.85
CA ALA A 100 -5.23 -13.96 7.54
C ALA A 100 -3.79 -13.41 7.45
N VAL A 101 -2.90 -14.17 6.79
CA VAL A 101 -1.54 -13.74 6.47
C VAL A 101 -1.60 -12.83 5.25
N MET A 102 -1.18 -11.57 5.40
CA MET A 102 -0.96 -10.70 4.24
C MET A 102 0.36 -11.12 3.58
N GLN A 103 0.28 -11.81 2.45
CA GLN A 103 1.42 -12.07 1.58
C GLN A 103 1.60 -10.89 0.65
N ALA A 104 2.73 -10.18 0.74
CA ALA A 104 3.14 -9.25 -0.31
C ALA A 104 3.98 -10.05 -1.33
N PRO A 105 3.56 -10.16 -2.60
CA PRO A 105 4.40 -10.76 -3.62
C PRO A 105 5.58 -9.84 -3.91
N ILE A 106 6.81 -10.32 -3.73
CA ILE A 106 8.01 -9.67 -4.27
C ILE A 106 8.16 -10.16 -5.71
N ILE A 107 7.90 -9.28 -6.68
CA ILE A 107 8.22 -9.56 -8.09
C ILE A 107 9.68 -9.15 -8.30
N ALA A 108 10.58 -10.12 -8.36
CA ALA A 108 11.93 -9.91 -8.86
C ALA A 108 11.89 -9.91 -10.40
N GLY A 109 12.35 -8.81 -11.01
CA GLY A 109 12.61 -8.71 -12.44
C GLY A 109 13.96 -8.01 -12.64
N ASN A 110 14.81 -8.58 -13.50
CA ASN A 110 16.08 -7.95 -13.89
C ASN A 110 15.83 -6.52 -14.38
N ARG A 111 16.67 -5.58 -13.94
CA ARG A 111 16.87 -4.32 -14.67
C ARG A 111 17.44 -4.62 -16.06
#